data_AF-A0A7S1Y426-F1
#
_entry.id   AF-A0A7S1Y426-F1
#
_cell.length_a   1.000
_cell.length_b   1.000
_cell.length_c   1.000
_cell.angle_alpha   90.00
_cell.angle_beta   90.00
_cell.angle_gamma   90.00
#
_symmetry.space_group_name_H-M   'P 1'
#
loop_
_entity.id
_entity.type
_entity.pdbx_description
1 polymer ?
#
loop_
_entity_poly.entity_id
_entity_poly.type
_entity_poly.pdbx_seq_one_letter_code
_entity_poly.pdbx_strand_id
1 'polypeptide(L)'
;DALARYLDKLIRAVPIESKFIKQLADHLNAEVVGGTVTNISEAVTWLMYTYLHVRMLRNPIAYGISADQKDADPMLRERSEELIVEAAKLLDQNKMLRYNTRTGNLAMTNLGRVAAHFYVQAESVATFNDTLDSGRSLSDGELMLLICCATEFENVQVRQQELDEVDSL
;
A
#
# COMPACT_ATOMS: atom_id res chain seq x y z
N ASP A 1 15.25 -11.47 25.72
CA ASP A 1 13.90 -11.30 26.29
C ASP A 1 12.78 -11.80 25.36
N ALA A 2 12.91 -13.03 24.83
CA ALA A 2 11.90 -13.61 23.93
C ALA A 2 10.84 -14.38 24.70
N LEU A 3 11.23 -15.02 25.81
CA LEU A 3 10.38 -15.87 26.64
C LEU A 3 9.18 -15.10 27.20
N ALA A 4 9.40 -13.90 27.76
CA ALA A 4 8.32 -13.09 28.32
C ALA A 4 7.26 -12.72 27.27
N ARG A 5 7.70 -12.36 26.05
CA ARG A 5 6.80 -12.06 24.92
C ARG A 5 5.99 -13.29 24.46
N TYR A 6 6.60 -14.47 24.43
CA TYR A 6 5.87 -15.70 24.08
C TYR A 6 4.92 -16.14 25.21
N LEU A 7 5.33 -15.98 26.47
CA LEU A 7 4.46 -16.21 27.63
C LEU A 7 3.25 -15.28 27.59
N ASP A 8 3.46 -13.99 27.29
CA ASP A 8 2.39 -12.99 27.20
C ASP A 8 1.40 -13.34 26.08
N LYS A 9 1.88 -13.82 24.92
CA LYS A 9 1.03 -14.33 23.83
C LYS A 9 0.23 -15.59 24.19
N LEU A 10 0.76 -16.43 25.07
CA LEU A 10 0.10 -17.67 25.51
C LEU A 10 -0.91 -17.41 26.63
N ILE A 11 -0.63 -16.46 27.50
CA ILE A 11 -1.43 -16.17 28.71
C ILE A 11 -2.50 -15.12 28.44
N ARG A 12 -2.21 -14.12 27.61
CA ARG A 12 -3.15 -13.05 27.25
C ARG A 12 -3.63 -13.20 25.83
N ALA A 13 -4.93 -12.96 25.64
CA ALA A 13 -5.48 -12.79 24.30
C ALA A 13 -4.92 -11.49 23.69
N VAL A 14 -3.91 -11.60 22.83
CA VAL A 14 -3.41 -10.46 22.06
C VAL A 14 -4.45 -10.11 21.01
N PRO A 15 -4.99 -8.87 20.99
CA PRO A 15 -5.99 -8.48 20.00
C PRO A 15 -5.36 -8.51 18.60
N ILE A 16 -6.06 -9.16 17.66
CA ILE A 16 -5.70 -9.14 16.25
C ILE A 16 -6.10 -7.76 15.70
N GLU A 17 -5.14 -7.06 15.11
CA GLU A 17 -5.31 -5.74 14.51
C GLU A 17 -5.01 -5.79 13.01
N SER A 18 -5.73 -4.98 12.22
CA SER A 18 -5.50 -4.85 10.79
C SER A 18 -4.18 -4.12 10.47
N LYS A 19 -3.46 -4.63 9.47
CA LYS A 19 -2.26 -3.98 8.87
C LYS A 19 -2.53 -3.41 7.48
N PHE A 20 -3.79 -3.41 7.05
CA PHE A 20 -4.21 -3.12 5.67
C PHE A 20 -3.93 -1.67 5.23
N ILE A 21 -3.87 -0.69 6.15
CA ILE A 21 -3.61 0.72 5.81
C ILE A 21 -2.36 0.87 4.94
N LYS A 22 -1.29 0.15 5.26
CA LYS A 22 -0.02 0.25 4.54
C LYS A 22 -0.09 -0.23 3.09
N GLN A 23 -1.02 -1.12 2.77
CA GLN A 23 -1.18 -1.73 1.45
C GLN A 23 -2.46 -1.23 0.75
N LEU A 24 -3.12 -0.21 1.31
CA LEU A 24 -4.42 0.26 0.84
C LEU A 24 -4.35 0.72 -0.63
N ALA A 25 -3.26 1.40 -1.01
CA ALA A 25 -3.08 1.87 -2.38
C ALA A 25 -3.00 0.72 -3.39
N ASP A 26 -2.17 -0.30 -3.13
CA ASP A 26 -2.04 -1.45 -4.02
C ASP A 26 -3.36 -2.21 -4.17
N HIS A 27 -4.07 -2.41 -3.06
CA HIS A 27 -5.38 -3.06 -3.08
C HIS A 27 -6.44 -2.22 -3.79
N LEU A 28 -6.46 -0.89 -3.60
CA LEU A 28 -7.37 0.00 -4.31
C LEU A 28 -7.10 -0.06 -5.83
N ASN A 29 -5.83 -0.04 -6.25
CA ASN A 29 -5.45 -0.20 -7.65
C ASN A 29 -5.97 -1.53 -8.22
N ALA A 30 -5.85 -2.64 -7.48
CA ALA A 30 -6.34 -3.94 -7.91
C ALA A 30 -7.88 -3.94 -8.12
N GLU A 31 -8.66 -3.32 -7.24
CA GLU A 31 -10.12 -3.22 -7.39
C GLU A 31 -10.54 -2.34 -8.57
N VAL A 32 -9.80 -1.26 -8.82
CA VAL A 32 -10.02 -0.38 -9.99
C VAL A 32 -9.68 -1.11 -11.29
N VAL A 33 -8.59 -1.88 -11.32
CA VAL A 33 -8.22 -2.73 -12.47
C VAL A 33 -9.21 -3.87 -12.67
N GLY A 34 -9.74 -4.44 -11.59
CA GLY A 34 -10.78 -5.46 -11.61
C GLY A 34 -12.15 -4.93 -12.05
N GLY A 35 -12.33 -3.61 -12.11
CA GLY A 35 -13.58 -2.95 -12.49
C GLY A 35 -14.66 -3.01 -11.41
N THR A 36 -14.33 -3.45 -10.19
CA THR A 36 -15.25 -3.50 -9.05
C THR A 36 -15.44 -2.12 -8.42
N VAL A 37 -14.44 -1.24 -8.55
CA VAL A 37 -14.45 0.13 -8.04
C VAL A 37 -14.15 1.10 -9.17
N THR A 38 -15.04 2.08 -9.39
CA THR A 38 -14.92 3.07 -10.46
C THR A 38 -14.86 4.52 -9.97
N ASN A 39 -15.17 4.75 -8.69
CA ASN A 39 -15.19 6.08 -8.08
C ASN A 39 -14.93 6.00 -6.57
N ILE A 40 -14.67 7.16 -5.95
CA ILE A 40 -14.36 7.27 -4.52
C ILE A 40 -15.50 6.72 -3.64
N SER A 41 -16.77 6.94 -4.00
CA SER A 41 -17.90 6.46 -3.18
C SER A 41 -17.98 4.93 -3.16
N GLU A 42 -17.73 4.27 -4.28
CA GLU A 42 -17.60 2.81 -4.37
C GLU A 42 -16.39 2.32 -3.59
N ALA A 43 -15.25 3.01 -3.72
CA ALA A 43 -14.02 2.68 -3.00
C ALA A 43 -14.19 2.78 -1.47
N VAL A 44 -14.90 3.79 -0.98
CA VAL A 44 -15.26 3.91 0.45
C VAL A 44 -16.14 2.74 0.88
N THR A 45 -17.14 2.40 0.08
CA THR A 45 -18.03 1.27 0.36
C THR A 45 -17.26 -0.04 0.41
N TRP A 46 -16.32 -0.26 -0.53
CA TRP A 46 -15.39 -1.38 -0.50
C TRP A 46 -14.55 -1.41 0.77
N LEU A 47 -13.94 -0.29 1.16
CA LEU A 47 -13.14 -0.20 2.40
C LEU A 47 -13.96 -0.55 3.65
N MET A 48 -15.24 -0.16 3.68
CA MET A 48 -16.14 -0.45 4.80
C MET A 48 -16.41 -1.96 4.99
N TYR A 49 -16.29 -2.77 3.94
CA TYR A 49 -16.40 -4.23 4.04
C TYR A 49 -15.14 -4.92 4.57
N THR A 50 -14.03 -4.19 4.69
CA THR A 50 -12.76 -4.78 5.11
C THR A 50 -12.66 -4.96 6.62
N TYR A 51 -11.77 -5.86 7.05
CA TYR A 51 -11.42 -6.02 8.46
C TYR A 51 -10.83 -4.74 9.07
N LEU A 52 -10.18 -3.89 8.26
CA LEU A 52 -9.66 -2.60 8.71
C LEU A 52 -10.77 -1.72 9.26
N HIS A 53 -11.86 -1.55 8.52
CA HIS A 53 -12.97 -0.70 8.95
C HIS A 53 -13.59 -1.19 10.27
N VAL A 54 -13.81 -2.51 10.39
CA VAL A 54 -14.32 -3.11 11.63
C VAL A 54 -13.39 -2.82 12.81
N ARG A 55 -12.07 -2.88 12.62
CA ARG A 55 -11.10 -2.57 13.69
C ARG A 55 -11.02 -1.09 14.01
N MET A 56 -11.11 -0.20 13.02
CA MET A 56 -11.19 1.25 13.25
C MET A 56 -12.41 1.62 14.11
N LEU A 57 -13.56 0.98 13.89
CA LEU A 57 -14.76 1.20 14.70
C LEU A 57 -14.60 0.71 16.15
N ARG A 58 -13.92 -0.43 16.36
CA ARG A 58 -13.76 -1.06 17.69
C ARG A 58 -12.62 -0.50 18.52
N ASN A 59 -11.54 -0.06 17.88
CA ASN A 59 -10.34 0.45 18.53
C ASN A 59 -9.80 1.68 17.78
N PRO A 60 -10.55 2.79 17.72
CA PRO A 60 -10.20 3.97 16.91
C PRO A 60 -8.81 4.54 17.24
N ILE A 61 -8.41 4.54 18.51
CA ILE A 61 -7.14 5.09 18.99
C ILE A 61 -5.95 4.37 18.35
N ALA A 62 -6.02 3.05 18.15
CA ALA A 62 -4.95 2.28 17.51
C ALA A 62 -4.74 2.64 16.03
N TYR A 63 -5.72 3.32 15.42
CA TYR A 63 -5.69 3.78 14.03
C TYR A 63 -5.51 5.31 13.92
N GLY A 64 -5.13 5.96 15.03
CA GLY A 64 -4.90 7.42 15.06
C GLY A 64 -6.18 8.26 15.03
N ILE A 65 -7.33 7.67 15.38
CA ILE A 65 -8.62 8.37 15.41
C ILE A 65 -8.92 8.78 16.85
N SER A 66 -9.10 10.08 17.09
CA SER A 66 -9.40 10.62 18.42
C SER A 66 -10.85 10.34 18.84
N ALA A 67 -11.14 10.47 20.14
CA ALA A 67 -12.51 10.32 20.65
C ALA A 67 -13.45 11.36 20.01
N ASP A 68 -13.02 12.61 19.91
CA ASP A 68 -13.82 13.69 19.29
C ASP A 68 -14.14 13.39 17.82
N GLN A 69 -13.17 12.86 17.07
CA GLN A 69 -13.38 12.44 15.68
C GLN A 69 -14.37 11.27 15.59
N LYS A 70 -14.27 10.32 16.53
CA LYS A 70 -15.19 9.18 16.58
C LYS A 70 -16.62 9.59 16.95
N ASP A 71 -16.77 10.59 17.81
CA ASP A 71 -18.08 11.13 18.20
C ASP A 71 -18.72 11.94 17.07
N ALA A 72 -17.92 12.69 16.30
CA ALA A 72 -18.37 13.43 15.13
C ALA A 72 -18.73 12.52 13.93
N ASP A 73 -17.97 11.44 13.72
CA ASP A 73 -18.20 10.44 12.66
C ASP A 73 -18.32 9.01 13.26
N PRO A 74 -19.48 8.66 13.84
CA PRO A 74 -19.68 7.36 14.48
C PRO A 74 -19.52 6.16 13.53
N MET A 75 -19.68 6.35 12.23
CA MET A 75 -19.50 5.29 11.24
C MET A 75 -18.13 5.35 10.54
N LEU A 76 -17.28 6.32 10.86
CA LEU A 76 -15.97 6.53 10.25
C LEU A 76 -16.03 6.60 8.71
N ARG A 77 -17.11 7.16 8.17
CA ARG A 77 -17.30 7.29 6.72
C ARG A 77 -16.41 8.38 6.14
N GLU A 78 -16.32 9.53 6.80
CA GLU A 78 -15.44 10.63 6.40
C GLU A 78 -13.98 10.18 6.52
N ARG A 79 -13.64 9.51 7.63
CA ARG A 79 -12.28 8.95 7.80
C ARG A 79 -11.92 7.93 6.73
N SER A 80 -12.88 7.09 6.32
CA SER A 80 -12.68 6.12 5.24
C SER A 80 -12.49 6.81 3.88
N GLU A 81 -13.23 7.88 3.63
CA GLU A 81 -13.07 8.72 2.43
C GLU A 81 -11.70 9.38 2.38
N GLU A 82 -11.21 9.95 3.49
CA GLU A 82 -9.85 10.51 3.58
C GLU A 82 -8.78 9.50 3.17
N LEU A 83 -8.83 8.29 3.74
CA LEU A 83 -7.86 7.22 3.45
C LEU A 83 -7.88 6.80 1.97
N ILE A 84 -9.07 6.70 1.39
CA ILE A 84 -9.25 6.35 -0.03
C ILE A 84 -8.77 7.49 -0.94
N VAL A 85 -9.04 8.74 -0.60
CA VAL A 85 -8.59 9.91 -1.37
C VAL A 85 -7.06 10.03 -1.30
N GLU A 86 -6.45 9.78 -0.15
CA GLU A 86 -4.99 9.75 0.01
C GLU A 86 -4.37 8.65 -0.86
N ALA A 87 -4.91 7.43 -0.82
CA ALA A 87 -4.46 6.32 -1.66
C ALA A 87 -4.64 6.62 -3.16
N ALA A 88 -5.79 7.18 -3.56
CA ALA A 88 -6.06 7.56 -4.95
C ALA A 88 -5.09 8.64 -5.46
N LYS A 89 -4.76 9.62 -4.63
CA LYS A 89 -3.76 10.65 -4.95
C LYS A 89 -2.37 10.06 -5.12
N LEU A 90 -1.95 9.16 -4.23
CA LEU A 90 -0.67 8.46 -4.35
C LEU A 90 -0.58 7.68 -5.67
N LEU A 91 -1.63 6.93 -6.00
CA LEU A 91 -1.65 6.14 -7.23
C LEU A 91 -1.70 7.00 -8.51
N ASP A 92 -2.36 8.16 -8.48
CA ASP A 92 -2.34 9.11 -9.61
C ASP A 92 -0.98 9.79 -9.78
N GLN A 93 -0.31 10.13 -8.67
CA GLN A 93 1.08 10.62 -8.69
C GLN A 93 2.02 9.59 -9.32
N ASN A 94 1.86 8.31 -8.95
CA ASN A 94 2.66 7.21 -9.50
C ASN A 94 2.17 6.74 -10.89
N LYS A 95 1.25 7.48 -11.53
CA LYS A 95 0.66 7.19 -12.85
C LYS A 95 0.01 5.80 -12.95
N MET A 96 -0.38 5.19 -11.84
CA MET A 96 -0.99 3.86 -11.78
C MET A 96 -2.49 3.90 -12.03
N LEU A 97 -3.17 4.95 -11.56
CA LEU A 97 -4.55 5.26 -11.95
C LEU A 97 -4.68 6.74 -12.29
N ARG A 98 -5.84 7.15 -12.81
CA ARG A 98 -6.20 8.56 -12.97
C ARG A 98 -7.33 8.91 -12.03
N TYR A 99 -7.11 9.91 -11.18
CA TYR A 99 -8.08 10.37 -10.20
C TYR A 99 -8.64 11.74 -10.60
N ASN A 100 -9.94 11.81 -10.84
CA ASN A 100 -10.62 13.09 -11.08
C ASN A 100 -11.14 13.67 -9.76
N THR A 101 -10.46 14.69 -9.23
CA THR A 101 -10.82 15.34 -7.95
C THR A 101 -12.19 16.01 -7.95
N ARG A 102 -12.70 16.42 -9.12
CA ARG A 102 -14.01 17.08 -9.23
C ARG A 102 -15.17 16.09 -9.23
N THR A 103 -15.02 14.96 -9.92
CA THR A 103 -16.11 13.97 -10.05
C THR A 103 -15.96 12.79 -9.11
N GLY A 104 -14.79 12.59 -8.51
CA GLY A 104 -14.49 11.40 -7.72
C GLY A 104 -14.22 10.15 -8.56
N ASN A 105 -14.11 10.25 -9.88
CA ASN A 105 -13.92 9.09 -10.74
C ASN A 105 -12.48 8.58 -10.71
N LEU A 106 -12.34 7.26 -10.77
CA LEU A 106 -11.08 6.53 -10.84
C LEU A 106 -11.02 5.79 -12.18
N ALA A 107 -9.98 6.02 -12.96
CA ALA A 107 -9.75 5.32 -14.22
C ALA A 107 -8.43 4.56 -14.17
N MET A 108 -8.45 3.28 -14.57
CA MET A 108 -7.22 2.48 -14.66
C MET A 108 -6.26 3.01 -15.73
N THR A 109 -4.97 2.78 -15.52
CA THR A 109 -3.94 2.96 -16.56
C THR A 109 -3.31 1.63 -16.93
N ASN A 110 -2.55 1.57 -18.03
CA ASN A 110 -1.79 0.37 -18.36
C ASN A 110 -0.73 0.04 -17.30
N LEU A 111 -0.13 1.06 -16.67
CA LEU A 111 0.87 0.86 -15.61
C LEU A 111 0.23 0.24 -14.36
N GLY A 112 -0.92 0.78 -13.93
CA GLY A 112 -1.68 0.21 -12.81
C GLY A 112 -2.15 -1.22 -13.09
N ARG A 113 -2.54 -1.52 -14.33
CA ARG A 113 -2.88 -2.88 -14.77
C ARG A 113 -1.69 -3.85 -14.62
N VAL A 114 -0.51 -3.47 -15.12
CA VAL A 114 0.71 -4.28 -14.98
C VAL A 114 1.03 -4.50 -13.51
N ALA A 115 1.05 -3.44 -12.70
CA ALA A 115 1.34 -3.55 -11.28
C ALA A 115 0.36 -4.47 -10.53
N ALA A 116 -0.95 -4.35 -10.80
CA ALA A 116 -1.97 -5.22 -10.20
C ALA A 116 -1.83 -6.69 -10.65
N HIS A 117 -1.53 -6.95 -11.92
CA HIS A 117 -1.37 -8.31 -12.44
C HIS A 117 -0.12 -9.01 -11.90
N PHE A 118 0.96 -8.26 -11.68
CA PHE A 118 2.25 -8.81 -11.23
C PHE A 118 2.53 -8.57 -9.74
N TYR A 119 1.56 -8.05 -8.98
CA TYR A 119 1.69 -7.75 -7.55
C TYR A 119 2.91 -6.86 -7.21
N VAL A 120 3.13 -5.83 -8.04
CA VAL A 120 4.20 -4.85 -7.83
C VAL A 120 3.68 -3.70 -6.97
N GLN A 121 4.42 -3.32 -5.95
CA GLN A 121 4.04 -2.25 -5.03
C GLN A 121 4.07 -0.87 -5.69
N ALA A 122 3.17 0.02 -5.28
CA ALA A 122 3.08 1.38 -5.81
C ALA A 122 4.37 2.18 -5.63
N GLU A 123 5.09 1.97 -4.54
CA GLU A 123 6.39 2.58 -4.26
C GLU A 123 7.47 2.12 -5.26
N SER A 124 7.49 0.84 -5.62
CA SER A 124 8.43 0.31 -6.62
C SER A 124 8.13 0.87 -8.00
N VAL A 125 6.85 1.00 -8.35
CA VAL A 125 6.42 1.66 -9.60
C VAL A 125 6.86 3.12 -9.64
N ALA A 126 6.83 3.84 -8.51
CA ALA A 126 7.35 5.20 -8.45
C ALA A 126 8.85 5.26 -8.78
N THR A 127 9.67 4.41 -8.14
CA THR A 127 11.11 4.29 -8.41
C THR A 127 11.39 3.97 -9.89
N PHE A 128 10.58 3.08 -10.47
CA PHE A 128 10.72 2.72 -11.88
C PHE A 128 10.36 3.87 -12.81
N ASN A 129 9.28 4.59 -12.54
CA ASN A 129 8.86 5.74 -13.34
C ASN A 129 9.93 6.84 -13.36
N ASP A 130 10.53 7.17 -12.21
CA ASP A 130 11.56 8.21 -12.12
C ASP A 130 12.78 7.91 -12.99
N THR A 131 13.16 6.63 -13.10
CA THR A 131 14.30 6.20 -13.90
C THR A 131 13.95 6.07 -15.39
N LEU A 132 12.77 5.51 -15.70
CA LEU A 132 12.34 5.21 -17.06
C LEU A 132 11.81 6.45 -17.82
N ASP A 133 11.29 7.46 -17.12
CA ASP A 133 10.80 8.72 -17.72
C ASP A 133 11.91 9.52 -18.43
N SER A 134 13.18 9.20 -18.20
CA SER A 134 14.33 9.85 -18.84
C SER A 134 14.38 9.66 -20.37
N GLY A 135 13.54 8.80 -20.94
CA GLY A 135 13.42 8.58 -22.40
C GLY A 135 14.67 7.95 -23.03
N ARG A 136 15.65 7.58 -22.20
CA ARG A 136 16.88 6.90 -22.60
C ARG A 136 16.65 5.39 -22.60
N SER A 137 17.21 4.70 -23.60
CA SER A 137 17.33 3.24 -23.54
C SER A 137 18.34 2.86 -22.46
N LEU A 138 17.87 2.11 -21.46
CA LEU A 138 18.75 1.54 -20.43
C LEU A 138 19.53 0.36 -21.01
N SER A 139 20.78 0.21 -20.56
CA SER A 139 21.53 -1.03 -20.76
C SER A 139 21.02 -2.14 -19.85
N ASP A 140 21.31 -3.40 -20.17
CA ASP A 140 20.90 -4.55 -19.36
C ASP A 140 21.37 -4.44 -17.90
N GLY A 141 22.57 -3.90 -17.67
CA GLY A 141 23.10 -3.65 -16.31
C GLY A 141 22.34 -2.56 -15.55
N GLU A 142 21.95 -1.49 -16.24
CA GLU A 142 21.11 -0.43 -15.64
C GLU A 142 19.70 -0.95 -15.33
N LEU A 143 19.15 -1.83 -16.17
CA LEU A 143 17.86 -2.47 -15.91
C LEU A 143 17.92 -3.42 -14.72
N MET A 144 18.98 -4.23 -14.59
CA MET A 144 19.20 -5.06 -13.41
C MET A 144 19.30 -4.22 -12.14
N LEU A 145 20.07 -3.13 -12.17
CA LEU A 145 20.17 -2.22 -11.03
C LEU A 145 18.81 -1.62 -10.66
N LEU A 146 18.02 -1.21 -11.66
CA LEU A 146 16.68 -0.67 -11.43
C LEU A 146 15.77 -1.69 -10.73
N ILE A 147 15.80 -2.96 -11.16
CA ILE A 147 15.04 -4.03 -10.51
C ILE A 147 15.49 -4.21 -9.05
N CYS A 148 16.80 -4.17 -8.79
CA CYS A 148 17.33 -4.25 -7.43
C CYS A 148 16.91 -3.08 -6.52
N CYS A 149 16.55 -1.93 -7.09
CA CYS A 149 16.04 -0.77 -6.34
C CYS A 149 14.55 -0.88 -5.98
N ALA A 150 13.86 -1.97 -6.32
CA ALA A 150 12.46 -2.16 -5.95
C ALA A 150 12.27 -2.27 -4.44
N THR A 151 11.16 -1.74 -3.93
CA THR A 151 10.80 -1.72 -2.50
C THR A 151 10.67 -3.13 -1.90
N GLU A 152 10.32 -4.12 -2.73
CA GLU A 152 10.27 -5.52 -2.34
C GLU A 152 11.63 -6.04 -1.82
N PHE A 153 12.74 -5.42 -2.23
CA PHE A 153 14.09 -5.77 -1.80
C PHE A 153 14.60 -4.92 -0.62
N GLU A 154 13.80 -4.01 -0.04
CA GLU A 154 14.22 -3.10 1.05
C GLU A 154 14.81 -3.85 2.26
N ASN A 155 14.34 -5.07 2.53
CA ASN A 155 14.80 -5.89 3.64
C ASN A 155 16.01 -6.79 3.30
N VAL A 156 16.50 -6.76 2.06
CA VAL A 156 17.67 -7.53 1.64
C VAL A 156 18.92 -6.75 2.01
N GLN A 157 19.78 -7.35 2.84
CA GLN A 157 21.03 -6.76 3.29
C GLN A 157 22.16 -7.77 3.15
N VAL A 158 23.31 -7.32 2.65
CA VAL A 158 24.52 -8.13 2.55
C VAL A 158 25.07 -8.36 3.96
N ARG A 159 25.22 -9.62 4.36
CA ARG A 159 25.81 -9.95 5.65
C ARG A 159 27.31 -10.13 5.52
N GLN A 160 28.02 -9.85 6.61
CA GLN A 160 29.49 -9.91 6.61
C GLN A 160 30.05 -11.30 6.26
N GLN A 161 29.31 -12.37 6.56
CA GLN A 161 29.69 -13.75 6.25
C GLN A 161 29.50 -14.13 4.77
N GLU A 162 28.72 -13.34 4.03
CA GLU A 162 28.35 -13.59 2.64
C GLU A 162 29.28 -12.81 1.68
N LEU A 163 30.09 -11.86 2.18
CA LEU A 163 30.92 -10.96 1.37
C LEU A 163 31.94 -11.70 0.49
N ASP A 164 32.68 -12.65 1.06
CA ASP A 164 33.72 -13.37 0.33
C ASP A 164 33.14 -14.19 -0.85
N GLU A 165 31.92 -14.72 -0.68
CA GLU A 165 31.22 -15.47 -1.72
C GLU A 165 30.66 -14.53 -2.79
N VAL A 166 30.07 -13.39 -2.39
CA VAL A 166 29.55 -12.37 -3.32
C VAL A 166 30.66 -11.75 -4.18
N ASP A 167 31.84 -11.48 -3.61
CA ASP A 167 32.99 -10.94 -4.36
C ASP A 167 33.58 -11.95 -5.36
N SER A 168 33.27 -13.24 -5.19
CA SER A 168 33.77 -14.31 -6.07
C SER A 168 32.88 -14.59 -7.29
N LEU A 169 31.66 -14.04 -7.32
CA LEU A 169 30.67 -14.18 -8.39
C LEU A 169 30.91 -13.17 -9.52
#